data_AF-A0AAD4XYF6-F1
#
_entry.id   AF-A0AAD4XYF6-F1
#
_cell.length_a   1.000
_cell.length_b   1.000
_cell.length_c   1.000
_cell.angle_alpha   90.00
_cell.angle_beta   90.00
_cell.angle_gamma   90.00
#
_symmetry.space_group_name_H-M   'P 1'
#
loop_
_entity.id
_entity.type
_entity.pdbx_description
1 polymer ?
#
loop_
_entity_poly.entity_id
_entity_poly.type
_entity_poly.pdbx_seq_one_letter_code
_entity_poly.pdbx_strand_id
1 'polypeptide(L)'
;MASKIRIFRQSAMEAGTPGKYHINPSPKLMSRASHWRVVEHEDGVELTFNEGAFDDVLLFKIYYNQVVGDCENKDDDFSYIVNTDFLNHREVKAEIKDDKSTYYFPKIKCEIKDAVTETCVPKIKGDENKNKKKKNKNKKKKKKN
;
A
#
# COMPACT_ATOMS: atom_id res chain seq x y z
N MET A 1 14.84 -19.36 -6.77
CA MET A 1 14.89 -18.79 -5.40
C MET A 1 13.84 -17.69 -5.33
N ALA A 2 12.95 -17.72 -4.34
CA ALA A 2 12.03 -16.60 -4.13
C ALA A 2 12.84 -15.35 -3.81
N SER A 3 12.67 -14.29 -4.58
CA SER A 3 13.36 -13.05 -4.35
C SER A 3 12.84 -12.37 -3.08
N LYS A 4 13.72 -12.14 -2.10
CA LYS A 4 13.41 -11.48 -0.84
C LYS A 4 12.99 -10.03 -1.08
N ILE A 5 11.79 -9.66 -0.63
CA ILE A 5 11.33 -8.27 -0.58
C ILE A 5 12.04 -7.56 0.57
N ARG A 6 12.37 -6.28 0.40
CA ARG A 6 13.03 -5.48 1.44
C ARG A 6 12.08 -4.45 2.04
N ILE A 7 12.34 -4.04 3.28
CA ILE A 7 11.52 -2.99 3.91
C ILE A 7 11.72 -1.66 3.19
N PHE A 8 12.97 -1.21 3.05
CA PHE A 8 13.31 0.07 2.45
C PHE A 8 13.86 -0.04 1.03
N ARG A 9 13.51 0.93 0.18
CA ARG A 9 14.02 1.04 -1.20
C ARG A 9 15.55 1.11 -1.25
N GLN A 10 16.18 1.89 -0.36
CA GLN A 10 17.64 2.00 -0.31
C GLN A 10 18.30 0.64 -0.09
N SER A 11 17.83 -0.13 0.90
CA SER A 11 18.33 -1.49 1.14
C SER A 11 18.12 -2.42 -0.06
N ALA A 12 17.06 -2.19 -0.87
CA ALA A 12 16.77 -2.92 -2.10
C ALA A 12 17.71 -2.55 -3.24
N MET A 13 18.12 -1.28 -3.33
CA MET A 13 19.15 -0.84 -4.27
C MET A 13 20.51 -1.46 -3.93
N GLU A 14 20.92 -1.43 -2.66
CA GLU A 14 22.17 -2.05 -2.18
C GLU A 14 22.24 -3.55 -2.46
N ALA A 15 21.08 -4.20 -2.56
CA ALA A 15 20.93 -5.61 -2.87
C ALA A 15 21.01 -5.98 -4.35
N GLY A 16 20.99 -4.99 -5.25
CA GLY A 16 20.73 -5.21 -6.67
C GLY A 16 19.27 -5.60 -7.00
N THR A 17 18.31 -5.37 -6.10
CA THR A 17 16.88 -5.66 -6.33
C THR A 17 15.99 -4.42 -6.15
N PRO A 18 16.23 -3.31 -6.87
CA PRO A 18 15.62 -2.01 -6.61
C PRO A 18 14.09 -1.97 -6.75
N GLY A 19 13.48 -2.92 -7.46
CA GLY A 19 12.02 -3.05 -7.60
C GLY A 19 11.33 -3.83 -6.48
N LYS A 20 12.07 -4.38 -5.51
CA LYS A 20 11.55 -5.28 -4.47
C LYS A 20 11.68 -4.65 -3.09
N TYR A 21 10.79 -3.70 -2.80
CA TYR A 21 10.73 -2.99 -1.52
C TYR A 21 9.28 -2.75 -1.07
N HIS A 22 9.07 -2.50 0.23
CA HIS A 22 7.78 -2.09 0.79
C HIS A 22 7.61 -0.58 0.85
N ILE A 23 8.62 0.16 1.35
CA ILE A 23 8.50 1.60 1.64
C ILE A 23 9.71 2.35 1.09
N ASN A 24 9.45 3.53 0.53
CA ASN A 24 10.45 4.50 0.10
C ASN A 24 10.23 5.82 0.86
N PRO A 25 10.86 5.99 2.04
CA PRO A 25 10.76 7.22 2.82
C PRO A 25 11.64 8.33 2.21
N SER A 26 11.24 9.59 2.39
CA SER A 26 12.06 10.75 2.07
C SER A 26 13.25 10.89 3.02
N PRO A 27 14.35 11.58 2.61
CA PRO A 27 15.48 11.85 3.49
C PRO A 27 15.10 12.61 4.77
N LYS A 28 14.14 13.55 4.70
CA LYS A 28 13.64 14.28 5.87
C LYS A 28 12.82 13.38 6.80
N LEU A 29 12.01 12.47 6.26
CA LEU A 29 11.36 11.47 7.11
C LEU A 29 12.38 10.55 7.77
N MET A 30 13.40 10.13 7.04
CA MET A 30 14.51 9.34 7.59
C MET A 30 15.30 10.07 8.67
N SER A 31 15.42 11.40 8.63
CA SER A 31 16.11 12.16 9.69
C SER A 31 15.33 12.17 11.02
N ARG A 32 14.02 11.90 11.00
CA ARG A 32 13.16 11.70 12.18
C ARG A 32 12.86 10.22 12.45
N ALA A 33 13.76 9.29 12.10
CA ALA A 33 13.55 7.84 12.27
C ALA A 33 13.24 7.35 13.70
N SER A 34 13.49 8.16 14.74
CA SER A 34 13.05 7.87 16.12
C SER A 34 11.54 8.06 16.35
N HIS A 35 10.87 8.79 15.47
CA HIS A 35 9.46 9.18 15.60
C HIS A 35 8.52 8.39 14.70
N TRP A 36 9.05 7.46 13.92
CA TRP A 36 8.25 6.52 13.16
C TRP A 36 8.97 5.17 13.10
N ARG A 37 8.21 4.12 12.82
CA ARG A 37 8.78 2.78 12.66
C ARG A 37 8.01 1.98 11.64
N VAL A 38 8.70 0.99 11.09
CA VAL A 38 8.13 -0.02 10.21
C VAL A 38 8.40 -1.38 10.81
N VAL A 39 7.37 -2.21 10.94
CA VAL A 39 7.48 -3.59 11.40
C VAL A 39 6.95 -4.49 10.30
N GLU A 40 7.79 -5.42 9.83
CA GLU A 40 7.36 -6.46 8.91
C GLU A 40 6.81 -7.64 9.69
N HIS A 41 5.56 -8.00 9.40
CA HIS A 41 4.90 -9.21 9.89
C HIS A 41 4.83 -10.26 8.77
N GLU A 42 4.49 -11.49 9.14
CA GLU A 42 4.31 -12.57 8.16
C GLU A 42 3.20 -12.22 7.15
N ASP A 43 2.09 -11.66 7.65
CA ASP A 43 0.88 -11.38 6.89
C ASP A 43 0.70 -9.91 6.50
N GLY A 44 1.66 -9.02 6.80
CA GLY A 44 1.54 -7.60 6.53
C GLY A 44 2.74 -6.75 6.93
N VAL A 45 2.59 -5.44 6.81
CA VAL A 45 3.55 -4.43 7.25
C VAL A 45 2.80 -3.41 8.10
N GLU A 46 3.30 -3.16 9.31
CA GLU A 46 2.83 -2.11 10.20
C GLU A 46 3.71 -0.88 10.06
N LEU A 47 3.09 0.29 9.94
CA LEU A 47 3.73 1.59 9.90
C LEU A 47 3.16 2.44 11.03
N THR A 48 4.00 2.90 11.95
CA THR A 48 3.58 3.72 13.09
C THR A 48 4.29 5.07 13.05
N PHE A 49 3.55 6.14 13.29
CA PHE A 49 4.04 7.51 13.46
C PHE A 49 3.67 8.03 14.84
N ASN A 50 4.58 8.76 15.47
CA ASN A 50 4.29 9.61 16.62
C ASN A 50 3.95 11.01 16.08
N GLU A 51 2.67 11.31 15.95
CA GLU A 51 2.15 12.54 15.31
C GLU A 51 2.62 13.80 16.02
N GLY A 52 2.73 13.79 17.36
CA GLY A 52 3.21 14.94 18.11
C GLY A 52 4.68 15.32 17.86
N ALA A 53 5.42 14.49 17.12
CA ALA A 53 6.78 14.78 16.69
C ALA A 53 6.88 15.24 15.24
N PHE A 54 5.75 15.36 14.54
CA PHE A 54 5.65 16.00 13.23
C PHE A 54 4.91 17.32 13.43
N ASP A 55 5.41 18.37 12.79
CA ASP A 55 4.81 19.71 12.90
C ASP A 55 3.46 19.80 12.16
N ASP A 56 3.04 18.69 11.53
CA ASP A 56 1.83 18.56 10.74
C ASP A 56 1.34 17.10 10.62
N VAL A 57 0.08 16.93 10.20
CA VAL A 57 -0.58 15.62 10.06
C VAL A 57 -0.03 14.88 8.84
N LEU A 58 0.50 13.69 9.06
CA LEU A 58 0.90 12.77 7.99
C LEU A 58 -0.34 12.08 7.40
N LEU A 59 -0.90 12.68 6.35
CA LEU A 59 -2.03 12.10 5.63
C LEU A 59 -1.52 11.18 4.53
N PHE A 60 -2.16 10.02 4.38
CA PHE A 60 -1.92 9.15 3.22
C PHE A 60 -3.03 9.26 2.19
N LYS A 61 -2.63 9.25 0.92
CA LYS A 61 -3.51 9.18 -0.25
C LYS A 61 -3.19 7.90 -1.02
N ILE A 62 -4.24 7.18 -1.38
CA ILE A 62 -4.13 5.98 -2.21
C ILE A 62 -4.34 6.37 -3.67
N TYR A 63 -3.30 6.27 -4.47
CA TYR A 63 -3.32 6.49 -5.92
C TYR A 63 -3.22 5.15 -6.64
N TYR A 64 -4.34 4.57 -7.07
CA TYR A 64 -4.43 3.29 -7.81
C TYR A 64 -3.60 2.13 -7.21
N ASN A 65 -2.30 2.11 -7.49
CA ASN A 65 -1.32 1.08 -7.10
C ASN A 65 -0.21 1.63 -6.17
N GLN A 66 -0.35 2.83 -5.63
CA GLN A 66 0.63 3.41 -4.70
C GLN A 66 -0.10 4.06 -3.53
N VAL A 67 0.44 3.88 -2.32
CA VAL A 67 0.07 4.72 -1.18
C VAL A 67 1.15 5.75 -1.01
N VAL A 68 0.79 7.03 -1.04
CA VAL A 68 1.70 8.14 -0.82
C VAL A 68 1.27 8.81 0.48
N GLY A 69 2.15 8.80 1.47
CA GLY A 69 2.01 9.63 2.66
C GLY A 69 2.80 10.90 2.48
N ASP A 70 2.18 12.03 2.78
CA ASP A 70 2.81 13.35 2.73
C ASP A 70 2.23 14.22 3.84
N CYS A 71 2.96 15.24 4.25
CA CYS A 71 2.40 16.29 5.10
C CYS A 71 1.39 17.12 4.30
N GLU A 72 0.38 17.64 4.99
CA GLU A 72 -0.54 18.61 4.39
C GLU A 72 0.21 19.92 4.06
N ASN A 73 1.14 20.30 4.93
CA ASN A 73 2.09 21.37 4.78
C ASN A 73 3.26 20.93 3.90
N LYS A 74 3.30 21.47 2.68
CA LYS A 74 4.27 21.09 1.65
C LYS A 74 5.70 21.58 1.92
N ASP A 75 5.89 22.44 2.91
CA ASP A 75 7.21 22.98 3.24
C ASP A 75 8.06 21.99 4.06
N ASP A 76 7.40 21.03 4.72
CA ASP A 76 8.05 20.10 5.65
C ASP A 76 8.60 18.84 4.96
N ASP A 77 8.17 18.51 3.74
CA ASP A 77 8.63 17.38 2.89
C ASP A 77 8.71 16.00 3.58
N PHE A 78 8.02 15.76 4.71
CA PHE A 78 7.97 14.43 5.33
C PHE A 78 7.06 13.52 4.50
N SER A 79 7.63 12.91 3.45
CA SER A 79 6.89 12.02 2.56
C SER A 79 7.40 10.59 2.60
N TYR A 80 6.52 9.65 2.25
CA TYR A 80 6.85 8.26 1.99
C TYR A 80 5.97 7.68 0.90
N ILE A 81 6.52 6.73 0.14
CA ILE A 81 5.77 5.96 -0.86
C ILE A 81 5.78 4.50 -0.44
N VAL A 82 4.59 3.91 -0.26
CA VAL A 82 4.42 2.48 -0.06
C VAL A 82 4.20 1.81 -1.40
N ASN A 83 5.06 0.84 -1.72
CA ASN A 83 4.89 -0.02 -2.87
C ASN A 83 3.77 -1.04 -2.59
N THR A 84 2.69 -0.95 -3.36
CA THR A 84 1.52 -1.82 -3.17
C THR A 84 1.55 -3.08 -4.00
N ASP A 85 2.60 -3.32 -4.80
CA ASP A 85 2.74 -4.54 -5.60
C ASP A 85 2.69 -5.82 -4.74
N PHE A 86 3.06 -5.71 -3.47
CA PHE A 86 3.09 -6.81 -2.50
C PHE A 86 2.08 -6.63 -1.36
N LEU A 87 1.35 -5.52 -1.33
CA LEU A 87 0.48 -5.11 -0.21
C LEU A 87 -0.94 -4.81 -0.68
N ASN A 88 -1.93 -5.26 0.07
CA ASN A 88 -3.34 -5.01 -0.17
C ASN A 88 -3.74 -3.63 0.37
N HIS A 89 -3.53 -2.59 -0.44
CA HIS A 89 -3.90 -1.22 -0.10
C HIS A 89 -5.42 -1.01 0.10
N ARG A 90 -6.28 -1.98 -0.25
CA ARG A 90 -7.74 -1.86 -0.06
C ARG A 90 -8.21 -2.25 1.34
N GLU A 91 -7.40 -3.01 2.07
CA GLU A 91 -7.72 -3.53 3.40
C GLU A 91 -6.80 -2.91 4.47
N VAL A 92 -6.31 -1.69 4.23
CA VAL A 92 -5.50 -0.95 5.21
C VAL A 92 -6.34 -0.71 6.46
N LYS A 93 -5.80 -1.11 7.61
CA LYS A 93 -6.39 -0.80 8.91
C LYS A 93 -5.63 0.37 9.51
N ALA A 94 -6.36 1.38 9.98
CA ALA A 94 -5.80 2.53 10.65
C ALA A 94 -6.29 2.58 12.10
N GLU A 95 -5.38 2.87 13.02
CA GLU A 95 -5.67 3.07 14.43
C GLU A 95 -4.91 4.31 14.92
N ILE A 96 -5.63 5.22 15.57
CA ILE A 96 -5.07 6.44 16.15
C ILE A 96 -5.28 6.37 17.66
N LYS A 97 -4.20 6.39 18.44
CA LYS A 97 -4.21 6.33 19.91
C LYS A 97 -3.09 7.19 20.47
N ASP A 98 -3.41 8.06 21.42
CA ASP A 98 -2.44 8.85 22.21
C ASP A 98 -1.34 9.50 21.33
N ASP A 99 -1.76 10.30 20.35
CA ASP A 99 -0.90 10.98 19.36
C ASP A 99 -0.03 10.03 18.51
N LYS A 100 -0.41 8.76 18.40
CA LYS A 100 0.22 7.78 17.52
C LYS A 100 -0.76 7.28 16.49
N SER A 101 -0.35 7.37 15.24
CA SER A 101 -1.07 6.80 14.10
C SER A 101 -0.39 5.52 13.65
N THR A 102 -1.13 4.42 13.63
CA THR A 102 -0.67 3.11 13.19
C THR A 102 -1.48 2.66 11.98
N TYR A 103 -0.77 2.29 10.92
CA TYR A 103 -1.32 1.81 9.66
C TYR A 103 -0.82 0.40 9.40
N TYR A 104 -1.76 -0.54 9.27
CA TYR A 104 -1.47 -1.92 8.93
C TYR A 104 -1.82 -2.20 7.47
N PHE A 105 -0.81 -2.59 6.69
CA PHE A 105 -0.92 -2.97 5.28
C PHE A 105 -0.83 -4.49 5.16
N PRO A 106 -1.94 -5.22 4.92
CA PRO A 106 -1.88 -6.66 4.73
C PRO A 106 -1.09 -7.03 3.47
N LYS A 107 -0.34 -8.13 3.48
CA LYS A 107 0.29 -8.68 2.28
C LYS A 107 -0.75 -9.33 1.38
N ILE A 108 -0.56 -9.23 0.07
CA ILE A 108 -1.45 -9.88 -0.90
C ILE A 108 -1.27 -11.40 -0.77
N LYS A 109 -2.33 -12.11 -0.39
CA LYS A 109 -2.34 -13.58 -0.40
C LYS A 109 -2.26 -14.08 -1.83
N CYS A 110 -1.10 -14.57 -2.23
CA CYS A 110 -0.92 -15.24 -3.51
C CYS A 110 -1.37 -16.70 -3.36
N GLU A 111 -2.54 -17.05 -3.89
CA GLU A 111 -2.82 -18.46 -4.19
C GLU A 111 -2.04 -18.80 -5.45
N ILE A 112 -0.98 -19.59 -5.31
CA ILE A 112 -0.27 -20.17 -6.45
C ILE A 112 -1.26 -21.12 -7.13
N LYS A 113 -1.89 -20.66 -8.20
CA LYS A 113 -2.55 -21.54 -9.16
C LYS A 113 -1.58 -21.72 -10.33
N ASP A 114 -0.94 -22.88 -10.30
CA ASP A 114 -0.20 -23.52 -11.38
C ASP A 114 1.21 -22.98 -11.71
N ALA A 115 2.15 -23.92 -11.71
CA ALA A 115 3.59 -23.75 -11.61
C ALA A 115 4.33 -23.34 -12.90
N VAL A 116 3.74 -22.53 -13.80
CA VAL A 116 4.39 -22.24 -15.10
C VAL A 116 4.45 -20.75 -15.49
N THR A 117 3.81 -19.83 -14.79
CA THR A 117 4.06 -18.38 -14.99
C THR A 117 3.95 -17.63 -13.67
N GLU A 118 5.05 -17.06 -13.18
CA GLU A 118 5.11 -16.15 -12.02
C GLU A 118 4.40 -14.81 -12.30
N THR A 119 3.10 -14.84 -12.59
CA THR A 119 2.25 -13.66 -12.64
C THR A 119 1.37 -13.64 -11.41
N CYS A 120 1.72 -12.80 -10.44
CA CYS A 120 0.90 -12.51 -9.27
C CYS A 120 -0.42 -11.86 -9.72
N VAL A 121 -1.53 -12.59 -9.65
CA VAL A 121 -2.87 -12.02 -9.84
C VAL A 121 -3.47 -11.75 -8.45
N PRO A 122 -3.59 -10.49 -8.00
CA PRO A 122 -4.24 -10.18 -6.75
C PRO A 122 -5.72 -10.59 -6.82
N LYS A 123 -6.21 -11.34 -5.83
CA LYS A 123 -7.65 -11.59 -5.66
C LYS A 123 -8.33 -10.30 -5.20
N ILE A 124 -8.74 -9.49 -6.17
CA ILE A 124 -9.61 -8.35 -5.93
C ILE A 124 -11.02 -8.87 -5.62
N LYS A 125 -11.46 -8.79 -4.37
CA LYS A 125 -12.80 -9.19 -3.90
C LYS A 125 -13.93 -8.25 -4.37
N GLY A 126 -13.85 -7.71 -5.60
CA GLY A 126 -14.72 -6.62 -6.08
C GLY A 126 -15.30 -6.76 -7.49
N ASP A 127 -14.94 -7.77 -8.29
CA ASP A 127 -15.33 -7.82 -9.71
C ASP A 127 -16.52 -8.73 -10.04
N GLU A 128 -17.30 -9.19 -9.05
CA GLU A 128 -18.57 -9.89 -9.35
C GLU A 128 -19.73 -8.94 -9.69
N ASN A 129 -19.62 -7.63 -9.42
CA ASN A 129 -20.78 -6.73 -9.49
C ASN A 129 -20.89 -5.87 -10.76
N LYS A 130 -19.91 -5.91 -11.68
CA LYS A 130 -19.98 -5.14 -12.95
C LYS A 130 -20.69 -5.87 -14.09
N ASN A 131 -20.84 -7.20 -14.02
CA ASN A 131 -21.45 -7.96 -15.12
C ASN A 131 -22.98 -8.10 -15.03
N LYS A 132 -23.61 -7.83 -13.88
CA LYS A 132 -25.09 -7.77 -13.76
C LYS A 132 -25.68 -6.47 -14.31
N LYS A 133 -24.96 -5.34 -14.24
CA LYS A 133 -25.48 -4.02 -14.70
C LYS A 133 -25.51 -3.87 -16.23
N LYS A 134 -24.62 -4.53 -16.98
CA LYS A 134 -24.65 -4.53 -18.46
C LYS A 134 -25.78 -5.39 -19.05
N LYS A 135 -26.14 -6.52 -18.41
CA LYS A 135 -27.26 -7.37 -18.88
C LYS A 135 -28.64 -6.69 -18.75
N ASN A 136 -28.85 -5.85 -17.73
CA ASN A 136 -30.15 -5.18 -17.53
C ASN A 136 -30.39 -3.97 -18.45
N LYS A 137 -29.35 -3.30 -18.96
CA LYS A 137 -29.54 -2.22 -19.95
C LYS A 137 -29.95 -2.75 -21.34
N ASN A 138 -29.50 -3.93 -21.74
CA ASN A 138 -29.89 -4.52 -23.03
C ASN A 138 -31.30 -5.15 -23.03
N LYS A 139 -31.83 -5.59 -21.88
CA LYS A 139 -33.23 -6.05 -21.80
C LYS A 139 -34.25 -4.91 -21.86
N LYS A 140 -33.90 -3.71 -21.38
CA LYS A 140 -34.81 -2.54 -21.42
C LYS A 140 -34.89 -1.85 -22.79
N LYS A 141 -33.84 -1.96 -23.63
CA LYS A 141 -33.85 -1.43 -25.01
C LYS A 141 -34.60 -2.30 -26.03
N LYS A 142 -34.76 -3.61 -25.78
CA LYS A 142 -35.52 -4.54 -26.66
C LYS A 142 -37.03 -4.56 -26.43
N LYS A 143 -37.57 -3.75 -25.51
CA LYS A 143 -39.02 -3.65 -25.21
C LYS A 143 -39.66 -2.33 -25.67
N LYS A 144 -38.95 -1.52 -26.46
CA LYS A 144 -39.41 -0.20 -26.91
C LYS A 144 -39.32 0.03 -28.44
N ASN A 145 -39.08 -1.02 -29.21
CA ASN A 145 -39.35 -1.03 -30.65
C ASN A 145 -40.37 -2.12 -30.92
#